data_AF-B0JZY6-F1
#
_entry.id   AF-B0JZY6-F1
#
_cell.length_a   1.000
_cell.length_b   1.000
_cell.length_c   1.000
_cell.angle_alpha   90.00
_cell.angle_beta   90.00
_cell.angle_gamma   90.00
#
_symmetry.space_group_name_H-M   'P 1'
#
loop_
_entity.id
_entity.type
_entity.pdbx_description
1 polymer ?
#
loop_
_entity_poly.entity_id
_entity_poly.type
_entity_poly.pdbx_seq_one_letter_code
_entity_poly.pdbx_strand_id
1 'polypeptide(L)'
;MKRSGSRNCLNQKSCLGSREREWLREDPNRGCVYVYGTDTSASSPDLLVVLCTVETSVSEICASEGRDGLYIQLNGDLVRRLDPQERPLHMIYKYLAALGFQDALRIQEEAAYSDLSCMIRFYSGK
;
A
#
# COMPACT_ATOMS: atom_id res chain seq x y z
N MET A 1 -21.93 17.65 -24.33
CA MET A 1 -20.75 16.78 -24.54
C MET A 1 -19.57 17.36 -23.76
N LYS A 2 -19.21 16.76 -22.60
CA LYS A 2 -18.00 17.10 -21.85
C LYS A 2 -17.20 15.81 -21.69
N ARG A 3 -16.01 15.75 -22.30
CA ARG A 3 -15.10 14.61 -22.26
C ARG A 3 -14.55 14.48 -20.85
N SER A 4 -14.97 13.46 -20.10
CA SER A 4 -14.28 13.05 -18.88
C SER A 4 -13.08 12.20 -19.32
N GLY A 5 -11.89 12.75 -19.10
CA GLY A 5 -10.64 12.07 -19.40
C GLY A 5 -10.56 10.77 -18.62
N SER A 6 -10.61 9.65 -19.34
CA SER A 6 -10.29 8.33 -18.83
C SER A 6 -8.92 8.39 -18.15
N ARG A 7 -8.90 8.31 -16.82
CA ARG A 7 -7.67 8.23 -16.05
C ARG A 7 -7.04 6.89 -16.40
N ASN A 8 -6.01 6.98 -17.23
CA ASN A 8 -5.30 5.86 -17.82
C ASN A 8 -4.68 5.00 -16.71
N CYS A 9 -5.24 3.81 -16.47
CA CYS A 9 -4.88 2.86 -15.41
C CYS A 9 -3.54 2.14 -15.64
N LEU A 10 -2.69 2.60 -16.58
CA LEU A 10 -1.53 1.85 -17.06
C LEU A 10 -0.20 2.59 -16.97
N ASN A 11 -0.11 3.68 -16.18
CA ASN A 11 1.17 4.37 -15.97
C ASN A 11 1.31 5.05 -14.60
N GLN A 12 0.69 4.50 -13.54
CA GLN A 12 0.90 4.98 -12.16
C GLN A 12 2.30 4.58 -11.65
N LYS A 13 3.34 5.19 -12.23
CA LYS A 13 4.63 5.35 -11.56
C LYS A 13 4.34 6.11 -10.27
N SER A 14 4.31 5.40 -9.14
CA SER A 14 4.22 5.92 -7.78
C SER A 14 3.36 7.20 -7.67
N CYS A 15 2.07 7.10 -7.38
CA CYS A 15 1.17 8.26 -7.18
C CYS A 15 1.56 9.21 -6.01
N LEU A 16 2.75 9.03 -5.46
CA LEU A 16 3.39 9.87 -4.46
C LEU A 16 3.90 11.16 -5.13
N GLY A 17 3.53 12.31 -4.59
CA GLY A 17 4.05 13.60 -5.01
C GLY A 17 5.51 13.82 -4.58
N SER A 18 6.07 14.98 -4.94
CA SER A 18 7.47 15.31 -4.63
C SER A 18 7.76 15.32 -3.13
N ARG A 19 6.82 15.80 -2.31
CA ARG A 19 7.00 15.90 -0.85
C ARG A 19 7.00 14.53 -0.19
N GLU A 20 6.12 13.64 -0.64
CA GLU A 20 6.04 12.27 -0.17
C GLU A 20 7.33 11.52 -0.52
N ARG A 21 7.87 11.74 -1.71
CA ARG A 21 9.15 11.15 -2.13
C ARG A 21 10.34 11.67 -1.33
N GLU A 22 10.35 12.95 -0.97
CA GLU A 22 11.36 13.52 -0.09
C GLU A 22 11.27 12.90 1.31
N TRP A 23 10.06 12.82 1.88
CA TRP A 23 9.81 12.20 3.17
C TRP A 23 10.27 10.74 3.25
N LEU A 24 10.11 9.97 2.16
CA LEU A 24 10.63 8.60 2.06
C LEU A 24 12.16 8.56 2.06
N ARG A 25 12.82 9.44 1.30
CA ARG A 25 14.29 9.46 1.19
C ARG A 25 14.99 9.80 2.50
N GLU A 26 14.31 10.48 3.42
CA GLU A 26 14.89 10.85 4.72
C GLU A 26 15.17 9.66 5.64
N ASP A 27 14.40 8.56 5.53
CA ASP A 27 14.54 7.41 6.42
C ASP A 27 14.10 6.11 5.72
N PRO A 28 14.97 5.08 5.64
CA PRO A 28 14.66 3.81 4.97
C PRO A 28 13.49 3.04 5.63
N ASN A 29 13.16 3.34 6.88
CA ASN A 29 12.04 2.72 7.60
C ASN A 29 10.68 3.34 7.24
N ARG A 30 10.67 4.39 6.43
CA ARG A 30 9.45 5.03 5.94
C ARG A 30 9.00 4.39 4.64
N GLY A 31 7.70 4.35 4.39
CA GLY A 31 7.15 3.75 3.20
C GLY A 31 5.71 4.17 2.97
N CYS A 32 5.10 3.54 1.99
CA CYS A 32 3.68 3.67 1.74
C CYS A 32 3.02 2.31 1.62
N VAL A 33 1.73 2.26 1.94
CA VAL A 33 0.89 1.08 1.75
C VAL A 33 -0.33 1.49 0.95
N TYR A 34 -0.62 0.67 -0.06
CA TYR A 34 -1.76 0.82 -0.94
C TYR A 34 -2.95 0.03 -0.38
N VAL A 35 -3.99 0.75 0.06
CA VAL A 35 -5.21 0.17 0.62
C VAL A 35 -6.35 0.35 -0.37
N TYR A 36 -6.89 -0.76 -0.84
CA TYR A 36 -8.04 -0.81 -1.73
C TYR A 36 -9.34 -0.75 -0.92
N GLY A 37 -10.18 0.23 -1.23
CA GLY A 37 -11.56 0.30 -0.74
C GLY A 37 -12.41 -0.82 -1.33
N THR A 38 -13.31 -1.38 -0.53
CA THR A 38 -14.28 -2.41 -0.95
C THR A 38 -15.57 -1.80 -1.50
N ASP A 39 -15.58 -0.51 -1.82
CA ASP A 39 -16.77 0.26 -2.20
C ASP A 39 -17.20 -0.12 -3.63
N THR A 40 -17.84 -1.28 -3.76
CA THR A 40 -18.40 -1.82 -5.02
C THR A 40 -19.47 -0.92 -5.67
N SER A 41 -19.84 0.20 -5.04
CA SER A 41 -20.82 1.17 -5.53
C SER A 41 -20.22 2.35 -6.30
N ALA A 42 -18.90 2.54 -6.30
CA ALA A 42 -18.24 3.63 -7.02
C ALA A 42 -17.66 3.15 -8.36
N SER A 43 -17.80 3.97 -9.41
CA SER A 43 -17.30 3.72 -10.78
C SER A 43 -15.76 3.64 -10.91
N SER A 44 -15.02 3.76 -9.81
CA SER A 44 -13.56 3.68 -9.74
C SER A 44 -13.17 3.04 -8.41
N PRO A 45 -12.18 2.12 -8.37
CA PRO A 45 -11.68 1.57 -7.12
C PRO A 45 -11.05 2.71 -6.29
N ASP A 46 -11.51 2.88 -5.06
CA ASP A 46 -10.93 3.83 -4.11
C ASP A 46 -9.58 3.29 -3.62
N LEU A 47 -8.52 3.59 -4.37
CA LEU A 47 -7.15 3.27 -3.98
C LEU A 47 -6.62 4.39 -3.08
N LEU A 48 -6.47 4.09 -1.79
CA LEU A 48 -5.84 4.97 -0.82
C LEU A 48 -4.35 4.65 -0.68
N VAL A 49 -3.53 5.69 -0.54
CA VAL A 49 -2.11 5.57 -0.19
C VAL A 49 -1.91 6.08 1.23
N VAL A 50 -1.44 5.21 2.11
CA VAL A 50 -1.13 5.55 3.51
C VAL A 50 0.38 5.64 3.67
N LEU A 51 0.89 6.82 4.03
CA LEU A 51 2.29 6.98 4.45
C LEU A 51 2.46 6.44 5.87
N CYS A 52 3.41 5.54 6.05
CA CYS A 52 3.62 4.85 7.32
C CYS A 52 5.08 4.42 7.49
N THR A 53 5.42 3.94 8.67
CA THR A 53 6.74 3.36 8.95
C THR A 53 6.64 1.85 9.12
N VAL A 54 7.78 1.17 9.14
CA VAL A 54 7.83 -0.29 9.38
C VAL A 54 7.31 -0.68 10.77
N GLU A 55 7.13 0.29 11.67
CA GLU A 55 6.57 0.06 13.00
C GLU A 55 5.06 0.30 13.06
N THR A 56 4.49 1.00 12.08
CA THR A 56 3.07 1.32 12.05
C THR A 56 2.24 0.04 11.95
N SER A 57 1.38 -0.13 12.94
CA SER A 57 0.46 -1.24 13.10
C SER A 57 -0.83 -1.06 12.30
N VAL A 58 -1.55 -2.16 12.07
CA VAL A 58 -2.90 -2.14 11.47
C VAL A 58 -3.84 -1.28 12.31
N SER A 59 -3.78 -1.36 13.64
CA SER A 59 -4.60 -0.53 14.52
C SER A 59 -4.41 0.97 14.30
N GLU A 60 -3.16 1.41 14.08
CA GLU A 60 -2.87 2.83 13.87
C GLU A 60 -3.40 3.30 12.52
N ILE A 61 -3.25 2.49 11.46
CA ILE A 61 -3.78 2.79 10.12
C ILE A 61 -5.31 2.81 10.13
N CYS A 62 -5.93 1.86 10.83
CA CYS A 62 -7.38 1.81 11.01
C CYS A 62 -7.89 3.03 11.79
N ALA A 63 -7.19 3.46 12.84
CA ALA A 63 -7.55 4.61 13.64
C ALA A 63 -7.40 5.94 12.87
N SER A 64 -6.37 6.07 12.02
CA SER A 64 -6.18 7.28 11.21
C SER A 64 -7.18 7.41 10.07
N GLU A 65 -7.56 6.28 9.46
CA GLU A 65 -8.44 6.25 8.28
C GLU A 65 -9.92 5.93 8.60
N GLY A 66 -10.25 5.65 9.86
CA GLY A 66 -11.62 5.30 10.28
C GLY A 66 -12.11 3.96 9.71
N ARG A 67 -11.26 2.93 9.70
CA ARG A 67 -11.54 1.60 9.11
C ARG A 67 -11.65 0.53 10.20
N ASP A 68 -12.51 -0.46 10.01
CA ASP A 68 -12.77 -1.53 11.02
C ASP A 68 -11.73 -2.66 11.01
N GLY A 69 -10.92 -2.73 9.95
CA GLY A 69 -9.81 -3.67 9.83
C GLY A 69 -9.13 -3.61 8.48
N LEU A 70 -7.98 -4.28 8.38
CA LEU A 70 -7.28 -4.50 7.12
C LEU A 70 -7.24 -5.98 6.78
N TYR A 71 -7.28 -6.28 5.49
CA TYR A 71 -7.10 -7.61 4.92
C TYR A 71 -5.91 -7.58 3.99
N ILE A 72 -5.21 -8.70 3.88
CA ILE A 72 -4.10 -8.90 2.96
C ILE A 72 -4.45 -9.98 1.96
N GLN A 73 -4.18 -9.74 0.68
CA GLN A 73 -4.16 -10.75 -0.37
C GLN A 73 -2.73 -10.99 -0.82
N LEU A 74 -2.29 -12.24 -0.81
CA LEU A 74 -0.99 -12.68 -1.31
C LEU A 74 -1.14 -13.51 -2.58
N ASN A 75 -0.34 -13.22 -3.60
CA ASN A 75 -0.25 -13.96 -4.88
C ASN A 75 -1.60 -14.17 -5.59
N GLY A 76 -2.60 -13.33 -5.31
CA GLY A 76 -3.94 -13.43 -5.89
C GLY A 76 -4.83 -14.56 -5.34
N ASP A 77 -4.37 -15.33 -4.35
CA ASP A 77 -5.10 -16.52 -3.87
C ASP A 77 -5.53 -16.38 -2.41
N LEU A 78 -4.58 -16.22 -1.48
CA LEU A 78 -4.89 -16.17 -0.06
C LEU A 78 -5.30 -14.77 0.39
N VAL A 79 -6.57 -14.60 0.77
CA VAL A 79 -7.06 -13.40 1.48
C VAL A 79 -7.28 -13.71 2.95
N ARG A 80 -6.69 -12.92 3.85
CA ARG A 80 -6.97 -13.03 5.29
C ARG A 80 -7.06 -11.66 5.96
N ARG A 81 -7.78 -11.61 7.09
CA ARG A 81 -7.76 -10.46 7.98
C ARG A 81 -6.39 -10.34 8.66
N LEU A 82 -5.88 -9.13 8.78
CA LEU A 82 -4.69 -8.82 9.57
C LEU A 82 -5.05 -8.62 11.04
N ASP A 83 -4.16 -9.06 11.92
CA ASP A 83 -4.25 -8.75 13.35
C ASP A 83 -3.89 -7.27 13.60
N PRO A 84 -4.53 -6.58 14.57
CA PRO A 84 -4.25 -5.18 14.85
C PRO A 84 -2.78 -4.85 15.11
N GLN A 85 -1.99 -5.79 15.64
CA GLN A 85 -0.56 -5.61 15.94
C GLN A 85 0.36 -5.88 14.74
N GLU A 86 -0.18 -6.41 13.64
CA GLU A 86 0.60 -6.62 12.43
C GLU A 86 1.01 -5.30 11.80
N ARG A 87 2.15 -5.32 11.09
CA ARG A 87 2.80 -4.13 10.54
C ARG A 87 2.83 -4.22 9.01
N PRO A 88 1.87 -3.62 8.29
CA PRO A 88 1.70 -3.86 6.86
C PRO A 88 2.95 -3.55 6.02
N LEU A 89 3.63 -2.43 6.31
CA LEU A 89 4.86 -2.07 5.61
C LEU A 89 6.00 -3.05 5.91
N HIS A 90 6.13 -3.48 7.17
CA HIS A 90 7.13 -4.49 7.54
C HIS A 90 6.89 -5.83 6.83
N MET A 91 5.63 -6.22 6.63
CA MET A 91 5.29 -7.43 5.88
C MET A 91 5.73 -7.34 4.42
N ILE A 92 5.53 -6.19 3.76
CA ILE A 92 6.04 -5.93 2.41
C ILE A 92 7.56 -6.05 2.39
N TYR A 93 8.25 -5.39 3.34
CA TYR A 93 9.72 -5.39 3.38
C TYR A 93 10.27 -6.79 3.60
N LYS A 94 9.67 -7.56 4.50
CA LYS A 94 10.03 -8.96 4.74
C LYS A 94 9.78 -9.83 3.51
N TYR A 95 8.70 -9.59 2.78
CA TYR A 95 8.40 -10.28 1.53
C TYR A 95 9.47 -10.00 0.47
N LEU A 96 9.82 -8.73 0.25
CA LEU A 96 10.88 -8.34 -0.68
C LEU A 96 12.25 -8.91 -0.25
N ALA A 97 12.56 -8.88 1.05
CA ALA A 97 13.78 -9.49 1.56
C ALA A 97 13.85 -11.00 1.27
N ALA A 98 12.73 -11.72 1.38
CA ALA A 98 12.64 -13.13 1.03
C ALA A 98 12.81 -13.40 -0.48
N LEU A 99 12.52 -12.42 -1.35
CA LEU A 99 12.80 -12.49 -2.79
C LEU A 99 14.28 -12.22 -3.13
N GLY A 100 15.11 -11.84 -2.15
CA GLY A 100 16.54 -11.62 -2.33
C GLY A 100 16.97 -10.15 -2.35
N PHE A 101 16.06 -9.21 -2.11
CA PHE A 101 16.43 -7.80 -1.91
C PHE A 101 17.12 -7.64 -0.56
N GLN A 102 18.37 -7.15 -0.54
CA GLN A 102 19.14 -6.99 0.70
C GLN A 102 19.31 -5.52 1.12
N ASP A 103 19.21 -4.61 0.16
CA ASP A 103 19.39 -3.19 0.38
C ASP A 103 18.05 -2.56 0.85
N ALA A 104 18.06 -1.91 2.01
CA ALA A 104 16.87 -1.31 2.60
C ALA A 104 16.28 -0.15 1.76
N LEU A 105 17.14 0.63 1.10
CA LEU A 105 16.70 1.68 0.20
C LEU A 105 16.07 1.07 -1.05
N ARG A 106 16.67 0.00 -1.59
CA ARG A 106 16.06 -0.73 -2.72
C ARG A 106 14.71 -1.32 -2.34
N ILE A 107 14.59 -1.93 -1.15
CA ILE A 107 13.32 -2.46 -0.64
C ILE A 107 12.28 -1.35 -0.54
N GLN A 108 12.65 -0.18 0.01
CA GLN A 108 11.77 0.98 0.10
C GLN A 108 11.29 1.44 -1.28
N GLU A 109 12.20 1.54 -2.25
CA GLU A 109 11.86 1.92 -3.62
C GLU A 109 10.88 0.92 -4.26
N GLU A 110 11.18 -0.38 -4.18
CA GLU A 110 10.34 -1.46 -4.70
C GLU A 110 8.96 -1.50 -4.02
N ALA A 111 8.90 -1.27 -2.71
CA ALA A 111 7.65 -1.20 -1.94
C ALA A 111 6.77 -0.02 -2.37
N ALA A 112 7.38 1.08 -2.83
CA ALA A 112 6.67 2.26 -3.31
C ALA A 112 6.14 2.12 -4.76
N TYR A 113 6.44 1.02 -5.45
CA TYR A 113 5.91 0.76 -6.79
C TYR A 113 4.53 0.09 -6.74
N SER A 114 3.60 0.67 -7.49
CA SER A 114 2.22 0.19 -7.63
C SER A 114 2.13 -1.23 -8.19
N ASP A 115 3.13 -1.68 -8.97
CA ASP A 115 3.17 -3.01 -9.59
C ASP A 115 3.32 -4.14 -8.56
N LEU A 116 3.84 -3.84 -7.37
CA LEU A 116 3.87 -4.76 -6.24
C LEU A 116 2.46 -5.26 -5.86
N SER A 117 1.43 -4.49 -6.23
CA SER A 117 0.02 -4.86 -6.04
C SER A 117 -0.38 -6.16 -6.74
N CYS A 118 0.38 -6.67 -7.71
CA CYS A 118 0.11 -8.02 -8.24
C CYS A 118 0.48 -9.14 -7.28
N MET A 119 1.41 -8.90 -6.36
CA MET A 119 1.90 -9.88 -5.37
C MET A 119 1.25 -9.69 -4.00
N ILE A 120 1.07 -8.45 -3.55
CA ILE A 120 0.54 -8.13 -2.22
C ILE A 120 -0.45 -6.97 -2.31
N ARG A 121 -1.69 -7.18 -1.85
CA ARG A 121 -2.72 -6.12 -1.78
C ARG A 121 -3.28 -6.01 -0.38
N PHE A 122 -3.54 -4.79 0.05
CA PHE A 122 -4.27 -4.53 1.28
C PHE A 122 -5.67 -4.02 0.97
N TYR A 123 -6.66 -4.51 1.70
CA TYR A 123 -8.05 -4.07 1.58
C TYR A 123 -8.53 -3.56 2.91
N SER A 124 -9.42 -2.58 2.89
CA SER A 124 -10.13 -2.17 4.09
C SER A 124 -11.38 -3.01 4.32
N GLY A 125 -11.58 -3.43 5.57
CA GLY A 125 -12.88 -3.88 6.04
C GLY A 125 -13.84 -2.71 6.25
N LYS A 126 -15.11 -2.97 5.97
CA LYS A 126 -16.23 -2.18 6.46
C LYS A 126 -16.64 -2.67 7.84
#